data_AF-A0A2N1HNZ3-F1
#
_entry.id   AF-A0A2N1HNZ3-F1
#
_cell.length_a   1.000
_cell.length_b   1.000
_cell.length_c   1.000
_cell.angle_alpha   90.00
_cell.angle_beta   90.00
_cell.angle_gamma   90.00
#
_symmetry.space_group_name_H-M   'P 1'
#
loop_
_entity.id
_entity.type
_entity.pdbx_description
1 polymer ?
#
loop_
_entity_poly.entity_id
_entity_poly.type
_entity_poly.pdbx_seq_one_letter_code
_entity_poly.pdbx_strand_id
1 'polypeptide(L)' 'MCLTASNEFTYMESWLVMLLTTYNNNPSSGLAKTISFYLTKLLHHDDINFSGNKRCEYLAMQRYWQWHAVNKEAS' A
#
# COMPACT_ATOMS: atom_id res chain seq x y z
N MET A 1 15.80 19.13 0.76
CA MET A 1 16.81 18.19 0.21
C MET A 1 16.06 17.06 -0.46
N CYS A 2 16.35 16.76 -1.72
CA CYS A 2 15.76 15.62 -2.41
C CYS A 2 16.54 14.36 -1.97
N LEU A 3 16.18 13.81 -0.80
CA LEU A 3 16.72 12.51 -0.38
C LEU A 3 16.08 11.48 -1.32
N THR A 4 16.91 10.85 -2.16
CA THR A 4 16.48 9.69 -2.93
C THR A 4 15.93 8.65 -1.98
N ALA A 5 14.74 8.12 -2.27
CA ALA A 5 14.18 7.02 -1.49
C ALA A 5 15.18 5.87 -1.44
N SER A 6 15.24 5.19 -0.30
CA SER A 6 16.00 3.97 -0.16
C SER A 6 15.54 2.93 -1.19
N ASN A 7 16.45 2.03 -1.54
CA ASN A 7 16.12 0.90 -2.38
C ASN A 7 15.00 0.06 -1.75
N GLU A 8 15.01 -0.10 -0.42
CA GLU A 8 13.97 -0.80 0.31
C GLU A 8 12.59 -0.19 0.09
N PHE A 9 12.45 1.12 0.30
CA PHE A 9 11.18 1.82 0.06
C PHE A 9 10.73 1.69 -1.40
N THR A 10 11.65 1.86 -2.34
CA THR A 10 11.38 1.73 -3.79
C THR A 10 10.93 0.33 -4.17
N TYR A 11 11.52 -0.71 -3.57
CA TYR A 11 11.08 -2.09 -3.75
C TYR A 11 9.68 -2.29 -3.16
N MET A 12 9.39 -1.78 -1.97
CA MET A 12 8.05 -1.86 -1.39
C MET A 12 6.99 -1.17 -2.28
N GLU A 13 7.30 -0.03 -2.89
CA GLU A 13 6.41 0.62 -3.88
C GLU A 13 6.18 -0.27 -5.10
N SER A 14 7.24 -0.90 -5.62
CA SER A 14 7.15 -1.82 -6.77
C SER A 14 6.29 -3.05 -6.45
N TRP A 15 6.42 -3.60 -5.24
CA TRP A 15 5.56 -4.68 -4.74
C TRP A 15 4.10 -4.24 -4.62
N LEU A 16 3.84 -3.04 -4.11
CA LEU A 16 2.48 -2.49 -4.04
C LEU A 16 1.85 -2.39 -5.43
N VAL A 17 2.58 -1.88 -6.43
CA VAL A 17 2.09 -1.79 -7.82
C VAL A 17 1.78 -3.18 -8.39
N MET A 18 2.65 -4.17 -8.16
CA MET A 18 2.41 -5.55 -8.58
C MET A 18 1.15 -6.13 -7.94
N LEU A 19 0.94 -5.91 -6.64
CA LEU A 19 -0.23 -6.38 -5.91
C LEU A 19 -1.54 -5.74 -6.42
N LEU A 20 -1.53 -4.43 -6.68
CA LEU A 20 -2.68 -3.72 -7.25
C LEU A 20 -3.03 -4.23 -8.64
N THR A 21 -2.01 -4.43 -9.48
CA THR A 21 -2.19 -4.99 -10.84
C THR A 21 -2.76 -6.41 -10.78
N THR A 22 -2.23 -7.23 -9.87
CA THR A 22 -2.72 -8.60 -9.66
C THR A 22 -4.16 -8.60 -9.17
N TYR A 23 -4.51 -7.72 -8.22
CA TYR A 23 -5.88 -7.58 -7.73
C TYR A 23 -6.85 -7.16 -8.85
N ASN A 24 -6.45 -6.24 -9.71
CA ASN A 24 -7.30 -5.78 -10.82
C ASN A 24 -7.65 -6.91 -11.80
N ASN A 25 -6.74 -7.87 -11.98
CA ASN A 25 -6.96 -9.03 -12.85
C ASN A 25 -7.65 -10.20 -12.14
N ASN A 26 -7.39 -10.39 -10.85
CA ASN A 26 -7.95 -11.47 -10.05
C ASN A 26 -8.28 -10.99 -8.62
N PRO A 27 -9.44 -10.35 -8.42
CA PRO A 27 -9.80 -9.76 -7.14
C PRO A 27 -10.00 -10.82 -6.05
N SER A 28 -9.20 -10.79 -4.98
CA SER A 28 -9.39 -11.68 -3.82
C SER A 28 -9.30 -10.93 -2.49
N SER A 29 -10.01 -11.43 -1.47
CA SER A 29 -9.92 -10.90 -0.11
C SER A 29 -8.50 -11.01 0.46
N GLY A 30 -7.81 -12.11 0.14
CA GLY A 30 -6.39 -12.31 0.47
C GLY A 30 -5.49 -11.22 -0.10
N LEU A 31 -5.65 -10.88 -1.39
CA LEU A 31 -4.88 -9.78 -2.00
C LEU A 31 -5.22 -8.43 -1.40
N ALA A 32 -6.49 -8.15 -1.10
CA ALA A 32 -6.88 -6.91 -0.41
C ALA A 32 -6.19 -6.77 0.97
N LYS A 33 -6.13 -7.86 1.75
CA LYS A 33 -5.40 -7.90 3.03
C LYS A 33 -3.91 -7.68 2.83
N THR A 34 -3.30 -8.33 1.84
CA THR A 34 -1.87 -8.16 1.52
C THR A 34 -1.55 -6.74 1.08
N ILE A 35 -2.39 -6.10 0.27
CA ILE A 35 -2.24 -4.69 -0.12
C ILE A 35 -2.31 -3.80 1.12
N SER A 36 -3.31 -4.00 1.99
CA SER A 36 -3.43 -3.24 3.25
C SER A 36 -2.21 -3.41 4.16
N PHE A 37 -1.62 -4.60 4.20
CA PHE A 37 -0.41 -4.88 4.97
C PHE A 37 0.81 -4.13 4.42
N TYR A 38 1.02 -4.13 3.10
CA TYR A 38 2.13 -3.39 2.47
C TYR A 38 1.98 -1.87 2.60
N LEU A 39 0.76 -1.34 2.50
CA LEU A 39 0.50 0.08 2.76
C LEU A 39 0.86 0.46 4.20
N THR A 40 0.54 -0.41 5.17
CA THR A 40 0.96 -0.22 6.56
C THR A 40 2.49 -0.16 6.66
N LYS A 41 3.22 -1.08 6.00
CA LYS A 41 4.69 -1.05 6.00
C LYS A 41 5.27 0.23 5.40
N LEU A 42 4.78 0.66 4.23
CA LEU A 42 5.21 1.91 3.59
C LEU A 42 4.97 3.13 4.48
N LEU A 43 3.83 3.18 5.17
CA LEU A 43 3.49 4.29 6.07
C LEU A 43 4.31 4.33 7.38
N HIS A 44 4.95 3.23 7.76
CA HIS A 44 5.85 3.16 8.91
C HIS A 44 7.33 3.29 8.52
N HIS A 45 7.65 3.27 7.24
CA HIS A 45 9.03 3.40 6.77
C HIS A 45 9.49 4.86 6.85
N ASP A 46 10.71 5.11 7.36
CA ASP A 46 11.21 6.47 7.62
C ASP A 46 11.15 7.39 6.40
N ASP A 47 11.43 6.84 5.21
CA ASP A 47 11.39 7.56 3.93
C ASP A 47 10.05 8.25 3.63
N ILE A 48 8.93 7.74 4.15
CA ILE A 48 7.61 8.34 3.91
C ILE A 48 7.50 9.75 4.48
N ASN A 49 8.31 10.06 5.50
CA ASN A 49 8.32 11.37 6.15
C ASN A 49 8.95 12.45 5.25
N PHE A 50 9.69 12.06 4.21
CA PHE A 50 10.27 13.00 3.25
C PHE A 50 9.33 13.32 2.06
N SER A 51 8.17 12.65 1.97
CA SER A 51 7.17 12.89 0.90
C SER A 51 5.74 12.97 1.44
N GLY A 52 5.31 14.18 1.82
CA GLY A 52 3.98 14.44 2.39
C GLY A 52 2.82 14.04 1.46
N ASN A 53 2.94 14.28 0.15
CA ASN A 53 1.90 13.91 -0.82
C ASN A 53 1.72 12.38 -0.90
N LYS A 54 2.82 11.64 -1.05
CA LYS A 54 2.79 10.16 -1.06
C LYS A 54 2.19 9.60 0.22
N ARG A 55 2.54 10.18 1.38
CA ARG A 55 1.97 9.80 2.67
C ARG A 55 0.44 9.93 2.68
N CYS A 56 -0.08 11.05 2.21
CA CYS A 56 -1.53 11.27 2.12
C CYS A 56 -2.22 10.27 1.19
N GLU A 57 -1.63 10.01 0.02
CA GLU A 57 -2.13 9.02 -0.95
C GLU A 57 -2.16 7.62 -0.34
N TYR A 58 -1.09 7.19 0.32
CA TYR A 58 -1.02 5.88 0.96
C TYR A 58 -1.95 5.73 2.16
N LEU A 59 -2.19 6.80 2.92
CA LEU A 59 -3.21 6.79 3.97
C LEU A 59 -4.62 6.61 3.41
N ALA A 60 -4.94 7.32 2.32
CA ALA A 60 -6.24 7.18 1.66
C ALA A 60 -6.42 5.75 1.12
N MET A 61 -5.40 5.21 0.45
CA MET A 61 -5.40 3.82 0.00
C MET A 61 -5.54 2.84 1.16
N GLN A 62 -4.81 3.03 2.27
CA GLN A 62 -4.85 2.12 3.42
C GLN A 62 -6.27 2.03 3.98
N ARG A 63 -6.96 3.16 4.16
CA ARG A 63 -8.35 3.18 4.65
C ARG A 63 -9.28 2.41 3.73
N TYR A 64 -9.16 2.63 2.42
CA TYR A 64 -9.94 1.91 1.42
C TYR A 64 -9.71 0.40 1.51
N TRP A 65 -8.45 -0.04 1.52
CA TRP A 65 -8.11 -1.47 1.53
C TRP A 65 -8.43 -2.17 2.85
N GLN A 66 -8.32 -1.48 3.99
CA GLN A 66 -8.78 -2.00 5.29
C GLN A 66 -10.29 -2.23 5.29
N TRP A 67 -11.07 -1.22 4.87
CA TRP A 67 -12.52 -1.35 4.76
C TRP A 67 -12.89 -2.47 3.77
N HIS A 68 -12.24 -2.51 2.61
CA HIS A 68 -12.52 -3.51 1.59
C HIS A 68 -12.15 -4.94 2.04
N ALA A 69 -11.05 -5.10 2.78
CA ALA A 69 -10.62 -6.39 3.30
C ALA A 69 -11.58 -6.96 4.36
N VAL A 70 -12.18 -6.10 5.19
CA VAL A 70 -13.13 -6.50 6.24
C VAL A 70 -14.49 -6.86 5.64
N ASN A 71 -15.00 -6.07 4.68
CA ASN A 71 -16.36 -6.27 4.16
C ASN A 71 -16.52 -7.44 3.18
N LYS A 72 -15.42 -7.92 2.57
CA LYS A 72 -15.48 -9.11 1.68
C LYS A 72 -15.59 -10.44 2.43
N GLU A 73 -15.41 -10.46 3.75
CA GLU A 73 -15.62 -11.68 4.56
C GLU A 73 -17.08 -11.83 5.01
N ALA A 74 -17.89 -10.78 4.85
CA ALA A 74 -19.29 -10.74 5.27
C ALA A 74 -20.30 -10.94 4.12
N SER A 75 -19.83 -11.21 2.90
CA SER A 75 -20.64 -11.49 1.69
C SER A 75 -20.37 -12.90 1.19
#